data_AF-A0A843CLB0-F1
#
_entry.id   AF-A0A843CLB0-F1
#
_cell.length_a   1.000
_cell.length_b   1.000
_cell.length_c   1.000
_cell.angle_alpha   90.00
_cell.angle_beta   90.00
_cell.angle_gamma   90.00
#
_symmetry.space_group_name_H-M   'P 1'
#
loop_
_entity.id
_entity.type
_entity.pdbx_description
1 polymer ?
#
loop_
_entity_poly.entity_id
_entity_poly.type
_entity_poly.pdbx_seq_one_letter_code
_entity_poly.pdbx_strand_id
1 'polypeptide(L)'
;MTRLDSLRKRIEEIEKELEALKGFRLTPNLKKFQRALFGEQSFVKSKLEKLSQTAESKIKIAFEKNSLANKNRSSKMKRTWRYLKAIQQNYFPKLTLSELRTALRKHRQGLETDVPDVAWRNPSP
;
A
#
# COMPACT_ATOMS: atom_id res chain seq x y z
N MET A 1 -0.47 -28.88 -25.42
CA MET A 1 -0.50 -28.24 -24.08
C MET A 1 -0.91 -26.79 -24.25
N THR A 2 -1.95 -26.33 -23.56
CA THR A 2 -2.28 -24.90 -23.57
C THR A 2 -1.28 -24.12 -22.71
N ARG A 3 -1.20 -22.80 -22.91
CA ARG A 3 -0.33 -21.91 -22.12
C ARG A 3 -0.69 -21.92 -20.63
N LEU A 4 -1.94 -22.21 -20.27
CA LEU A 4 -2.38 -22.33 -18.89
C LEU A 4 -1.87 -23.64 -18.27
N ASP A 5 -1.94 -24.74 -19.01
CA ASP A 5 -1.46 -26.05 -18.56
C ASP A 5 0.05 -26.03 -18.30
N SER A 6 0.82 -25.32 -19.13
CA SER A 6 2.26 -25.18 -18.90
C SER A 6 2.60 -24.40 -17.64
N LEU A 7 1.84 -23.34 -17.31
CA LEU A 7 2.03 -22.58 -16.07
C LEU A 7 1.62 -23.39 -14.83
N ARG A 8 0.54 -24.19 -14.91
CA ARG A 8 0.15 -25.11 -13.83
C ARG A 8 1.22 -26.15 -13.58
N LYS A 9 1.72 -26.78 -14.64
CA LYS A 9 2.81 -27.76 -14.55
C LYS A 9 4.07 -27.15 -13.92
N ARG A 10 4.41 -25.90 -14.28
CA ARG A 10 5.56 -25.21 -13.66
C ARG A 10 5.37 -24.98 -12.16
N ILE A 11 4.15 -24.67 -11.70
CA ILE A 11 3.87 -24.54 -10.26
C ILE A 11 4.10 -25.88 -9.55
N GLU A 12 3.58 -26.97 -10.12
CA GLU A 12 3.75 -28.32 -9.55
C GLU A 12 5.23 -28.74 -9.50
N GLU A 13 6.02 -28.38 -10.52
CA GLU A 13 7.48 -28.61 -10.53
C GLU A 13 8.17 -27.85 -9.39
N ILE A 14 7.87 -26.55 -9.22
CA ILE A 14 8.43 -25.74 -8.13
C ILE A 14 8.02 -26.28 -6.76
N GLU A 15 6.79 -26.77 -6.60
CA GLU A 15 6.33 -27.38 -5.35
C GLU A 15 7.07 -28.68 -5.03
N LYS A 16 7.32 -29.52 -6.04
CA LYS A 16 8.17 -30.72 -5.89
C LYS A 16 9.61 -30.35 -5.53
N GLU A 17 10.18 -29.33 -6.15
CA GLU A 17 11.52 -28.83 -5.81
C GLU A 17 11.57 -28.35 -4.36
N LEU A 18 10.62 -27.52 -3.93
CA LEU A 18 10.52 -27.04 -2.55
C LEU A 18 10.37 -28.18 -1.54
N GLU A 19 9.61 -29.23 -1.87
CA GLU A 19 9.46 -30.41 -1.02
C GLU A 19 10.77 -31.19 -0.90
N ALA A 20 11.46 -31.43 -2.02
CA ALA A 20 12.75 -32.10 -2.03
C ALA A 20 13.81 -31.35 -1.19
N LEU A 21 13.76 -30.02 -1.19
CA LEU A 21 14.67 -29.18 -0.40
C LEU A 21 14.50 -29.32 1.12
N LYS A 22 13.38 -29.85 1.62
CA LYS A 22 13.16 -30.05 3.06
C LYS A 22 14.08 -31.11 3.66
N GLY A 23 14.58 -32.05 2.85
CA GLY A 23 15.52 -33.09 3.30
C GLY A 23 16.94 -32.58 3.56
N PHE A 24 17.25 -31.35 3.16
CA PHE A 24 18.59 -30.78 3.30
C PHE A 24 18.74 -29.94 4.58
N ARG A 25 19.96 -29.89 5.11
CA ARG A 25 20.29 -29.02 6.25
C ARG A 25 20.07 -27.56 5.88
N LEU A 26 19.53 -26.80 6.83
CA LEU A 26 19.19 -25.40 6.66
C LEU A 26 20.45 -24.52 6.59
N THR A 27 20.92 -24.21 5.37
CA THR A 27 22.06 -23.32 5.13
C THR A 27 21.58 -21.95 4.61
N PRO A 28 22.40 -20.88 4.72
CA PRO A 28 22.07 -19.58 4.12
C PRO A 28 21.82 -19.65 2.61
N ASN A 29 22.60 -20.48 1.89
CA ASN A 29 22.44 -20.71 0.46
C ASN A 29 21.11 -21.41 0.15
N LEU A 30 20.74 -22.42 0.93
CA LEU A 30 19.44 -23.09 0.81
C LEU A 30 18.28 -22.10 1.02
N LYS A 31 18.35 -21.25 2.07
CA LYS A 31 17.34 -20.21 2.31
C LYS A 31 17.21 -19.24 1.14
N LYS A 32 18.35 -18.82 0.56
CA LYS A 32 18.36 -17.93 -0.61
C LYS A 32 17.69 -18.59 -1.82
N PHE A 33 18.00 -19.87 -2.06
CA PHE A 33 17.41 -20.64 -3.15
C PHE A 33 15.89 -20.85 -2.96
N GLN A 34 15.45 -21.24 -1.76
CA GLN A 34 14.03 -21.34 -1.42
C GLN A 34 13.28 -20.02 -1.64
N ARG A 35 13.86 -18.88 -1.25
CA ARG A 35 13.27 -17.56 -1.53
C ARG A 35 13.12 -17.28 -3.02
N ALA A 36 14.10 -17.68 -3.83
CA ALA A 36 14.01 -17.54 -5.28
C ALA A 36 12.86 -18.38 -5.85
N LEU A 37 12.73 -19.64 -5.42
CA LEU A 37 11.62 -20.53 -5.81
C LEU A 37 10.26 -19.99 -5.38
N PHE A 38 10.11 -19.48 -4.15
CA PHE A 38 8.88 -18.83 -3.71
C PHE A 38 8.54 -17.59 -4.54
N GLY A 39 9.56 -16.81 -4.92
CA GLY A 39 9.41 -15.67 -5.82
C GLY A 39 8.92 -16.08 -7.21
N GLU A 40 9.53 -17.13 -7.78
CA GLU A 40 9.12 -17.69 -9.07
C GLU A 40 7.69 -18.25 -9.00
N GLN A 41 7.36 -19.04 -7.98
CA GLN A 41 6.02 -19.59 -7.77
C GLN A 41 4.97 -18.47 -7.70
N SER A 42 5.26 -17.41 -6.94
CA SER A 42 4.38 -16.24 -6.82
C SER A 42 4.19 -15.51 -8.15
N PHE A 43 5.27 -15.38 -8.93
CA PHE A 43 5.22 -14.79 -10.25
C PHE A 43 4.34 -15.62 -11.20
N VAL A 44 4.55 -16.94 -11.26
CA VAL A 44 3.78 -17.86 -12.12
C VAL A 44 2.31 -17.87 -11.72
N LYS A 45 1.98 -17.93 -10.42
CA LYS A 45 0.61 -17.82 -9.89
C LYS A 45 -0.07 -16.51 -10.36
N SER A 46 0.61 -15.38 -10.22
CA SER A 46 0.07 -14.09 -10.66
C SER A 46 -0.20 -14.03 -12.17
N LYS A 47 0.62 -14.72 -12.97
CA LYS A 47 0.48 -14.79 -14.43
C LYS A 47 -0.68 -15.68 -14.81
N LEU A 48 -0.84 -16.81 -14.12
CA LEU A 48 -1.98 -17.71 -14.28
C LEU A 48 -3.27 -16.99 -13.96
N GLU A 49 -3.36 -16.31 -12.82
CA GLU A 49 -4.53 -15.51 -12.42
C GLU A 49 -4.91 -14.48 -13.49
N LYS A 50 -3.94 -13.72 -14.02
CA LYS A 50 -4.19 -12.73 -15.08
C LYS A 50 -4.72 -13.36 -16.37
N LEU A 51 -4.25 -14.55 -16.72
CA LEU A 51 -4.68 -15.26 -17.93
C LEU A 51 -6.03 -15.95 -17.74
N SER A 52 -6.37 -16.38 -16.51
CA SER A 52 -7.65 -17.00 -16.18
C SER A 52 -8.76 -16.00 -15.84
N GLN A 53 -8.44 -14.71 -15.70
CA GLN A 53 -9.41 -13.67 -15.37
C GLN A 53 -10.39 -13.40 -16.52
N THR A 54 -11.68 -13.57 -16.23
CA THR A 54 -12.78 -13.14 -17.09
C THR A 54 -12.90 -11.61 -17.11
N ALA A 55 -13.59 -11.06 -18.12
CA ALA A 55 -13.84 -9.61 -18.21
C ALA A 55 -14.57 -9.08 -16.96
N GLU A 56 -15.57 -9.80 -16.47
CA GLU A 56 -16.33 -9.47 -15.26
C GLU A 56 -15.42 -9.41 -14.02
N SER A 57 -14.53 -10.40 -13.85
CA SER A 57 -13.60 -10.42 -12.73
C SER A 57 -12.66 -9.21 -12.72
N LYS A 58 -12.21 -8.75 -13.91
CA LYS A 58 -11.36 -7.57 -14.06
C LYS A 58 -12.09 -6.29 -13.64
N ILE A 59 -13.35 -6.15 -14.05
CA ILE A 59 -14.20 -5.00 -13.69
C ILE A 59 -14.39 -4.97 -12.17
N LYS A 60 -14.71 -6.11 -11.54
CA LYS A 60 -14.89 -6.20 -10.09
C LYS A 60 -13.62 -5.81 -9.33
N ILE A 61 -12.45 -6.33 -9.72
CA ILE A 61 -11.16 -5.99 -9.11
C ILE A 61 -10.86 -4.49 -9.25
N ALA A 62 -11.12 -3.91 -10.43
CA ALA A 62 -10.91 -2.48 -10.66
C ALA A 62 -11.82 -1.62 -9.76
N PHE A 63 -13.09 -2.01 -9.63
CA PHE A 63 -14.04 -1.34 -8.74
C PHE A 63 -13.60 -1.39 -7.27
N GLU A 64 -13.20 -2.56 -6.78
CA GLU A 64 -12.73 -2.73 -5.40
C GLU A 64 -11.48 -1.88 -5.11
N LYS A 65 -10.52 -1.87 -6.05
CA LYS A 65 -9.32 -1.02 -5.95
C LYS A 65 -9.67 0.47 -5.88
N ASN A 66 -10.58 0.92 -6.73
CA ASN A 66 -11.03 2.31 -6.74
C ASN A 66 -11.77 2.67 -5.45
N SER A 67 -12.64 1.78 -4.95
CA SER A 67 -13.36 1.95 -3.70
C SER A 67 -12.39 2.07 -2.51
N LEU A 68 -11.39 1.19 -2.42
CA LEU A 68 -10.36 1.26 -1.38
C LEU A 68 -9.53 2.55 -1.48
N ALA A 69 -9.14 2.94 -2.68
CA ALA A 69 -8.41 4.19 -2.90
C ALA A 69 -9.23 5.42 -2.46
N ASN A 70 -10.53 5.45 -2.76
CA ASN A 70 -11.44 6.53 -2.34
C ASN A 70 -11.65 6.53 -0.82
N LYS A 71 -11.75 5.37 -0.18
CA LYS A 71 -11.78 5.23 1.28
C LYS A 71 -10.50 5.79 1.92
N ASN A 72 -9.33 5.49 1.35
CA ASN A 72 -8.06 6.00 1.85
C ASN A 72 -7.93 7.52 1.67
N ARG A 73 -8.32 8.05 0.51
CA ARG A 73 -8.35 9.50 0.23
C ARG A 73 -9.27 10.24 1.22
N SER A 74 -10.48 9.73 1.43
CA SER A 74 -11.45 10.34 2.36
C SER A 74 -10.96 10.28 3.81
N SER A 75 -10.36 9.16 4.24
CA SER A 75 -9.74 9.05 5.56
C SER A 75 -8.61 10.05 5.78
N LYS A 76 -7.71 10.21 4.78
CA LYS A 76 -6.62 11.20 4.82
C LYS A 76 -7.15 12.63 4.89
N MET A 77 -8.21 12.94 4.12
CA MET A 77 -8.89 14.24 4.16
C MET A 77 -9.49 14.50 5.54
N LYS A 78 -10.20 13.52 6.12
CA LYS A 78 -10.75 13.60 7.49
C LYS A 78 -9.66 13.84 8.53
N ARG A 79 -8.53 13.12 8.45
CA ARG A 79 -7.38 13.30 9.36
C ARG A 79 -6.84 14.72 9.28
N THR A 80 -6.62 15.22 8.06
CA THR A 80 -6.11 16.58 7.84
C THR A 80 -7.10 17.63 8.35
N TRP A 81 -8.40 17.44 8.09
CA TRP A 81 -9.44 18.33 8.57
C TRP A 81 -9.50 18.37 10.10
N ARG A 82 -9.47 17.22 10.78
CA ARG A 82 -9.47 17.13 12.25
C ARG A 82 -8.24 17.81 12.86
N TYR A 83 -7.07 17.58 12.27
CA TYR A 83 -5.82 18.20 12.68
C TYR A 83 -5.90 19.73 12.60
N LEU A 84 -6.34 20.27 11.47
CA LEU A 84 -6.50 21.72 11.30
C LEU A 84 -7.61 22.30 12.20
N LYS A 85 -8.68 21.53 12.45
CA LYS A 85 -9.74 21.92 13.37
C LYS A 85 -9.25 22.06 14.80
N ALA A 86 -8.42 21.12 15.27
CA ALA A 86 -7.83 21.21 16.59
C ALA A 86 -6.94 22.47 16.72
N ILE A 87 -6.10 22.75 15.73
CA ILE A 87 -5.29 23.97 15.68
C ILE A 87 -6.16 25.24 15.69
N GLN A 88 -7.22 25.25 14.88
CA GLN A 88 -8.17 26.35 14.83
C GLN A 88 -8.80 26.58 16.21
N GLN A 89 -9.28 25.53 16.88
CA GLN A 89 -9.99 25.65 18.15
C GLN A 89 -9.07 26.06 19.30
N ASN A 90 -7.87 25.51 19.37
CA ASN A 90 -6.98 25.66 20.53
C ASN A 90 -6.08 26.90 20.45
N TYR A 91 -5.66 27.29 19.25
CA TYR A 91 -4.67 28.36 19.08
C TYR A 91 -5.20 29.56 18.28
N PHE A 92 -5.96 29.31 17.20
CA PHE A 92 -6.31 30.35 16.24
C PHE A 92 -7.79 30.34 15.84
N PRO A 93 -8.73 30.63 16.76
CA PRO A 93 -10.17 30.54 16.49
C PRO A 93 -10.66 31.54 15.45
N LYS A 94 -9.92 32.64 15.26
CA LYS A 94 -10.22 33.68 14.27
C LYS A 94 -9.78 33.31 12.85
N LEU A 95 -8.81 32.40 12.71
CA LEU A 95 -8.35 31.96 11.38
C LEU A 95 -9.37 30.98 10.78
N THR A 96 -9.60 31.10 9.48
CA THR A 96 -10.40 30.16 8.73
C THR A 96 -9.62 28.87 8.46
N LEU A 97 -10.34 27.76 8.24
CA LEU A 97 -9.71 26.50 7.84
C LEU A 97 -8.99 26.60 6.49
N SER A 98 -9.38 27.53 5.61
CA SER A 98 -8.73 27.73 4.31
C SER A 98 -7.33 28.33 4.48
N GLU A 99 -7.20 29.34 5.35
CA GLU A 99 -5.93 29.96 5.69
C GLU A 99 -5.00 28.95 6.37
N LEU A 100 -5.52 28.19 7.34
CA LEU A 100 -4.75 27.13 8.02
C LEU A 100 -4.30 26.00 7.05
N ARG A 101 -5.10 25.67 6.03
CA ARG A 101 -4.66 24.74 4.97
C ARG A 101 -3.50 25.31 4.16
N THR A 102 -3.56 26.59 3.83
CA THR A 102 -2.52 27.29 3.08
C THR A 102 -1.23 27.38 3.90
N ALA A 103 -1.34 27.74 5.18
CA ALA A 103 -0.24 27.73 6.12
C ALA A 103 0.36 26.31 6.26
N LEU A 104 -0.47 25.27 6.44
CA LEU A 104 0.03 23.90 6.52
C LEU A 104 0.79 23.48 5.25
N ARG A 105 0.35 23.92 4.07
CA ARG A 105 1.05 23.66 2.80
C ARG A 105 2.42 24.35 2.79
N LYS A 106 2.50 25.63 3.17
CA LYS A 106 3.75 26.40 3.27
C LYS A 106 4.71 25.78 4.29
N HIS A 107 4.24 25.46 5.49
CA HIS A 107 5.02 24.81 6.55
C HIS A 107 5.61 23.47 6.07
N ARG A 108 4.84 22.64 5.36
CA ARG A 108 5.35 21.38 4.78
C ARG A 108 6.41 21.58 3.69
N GLN A 109 6.47 22.75 3.08
CA GLN A 109 7.47 23.12 2.09
C GLN A 109 8.71 23.78 2.73
N GLY A 110 8.72 23.95 4.06
CA GLY A 110 9.78 24.67 4.77
C GLY A 110 9.72 26.19 4.61
N LEU A 111 8.58 26.73 4.16
CA LEU A 111 8.36 28.16 4.06
C LEU A 111 7.84 28.70 5.39
N GLU A 112 8.20 29.95 5.71
CA GLU A 112 7.70 30.62 6.89
C GLU A 112 6.18 30.80 6.87
N THR A 113 5.56 30.66 8.05
CA THR A 113 4.12 30.77 8.23
C THR A 113 3.79 31.50 9.51
N ASP A 114 2.66 32.22 9.50
CA ASP A 114 2.13 32.95 10.67
C ASP A 114 1.69 32.02 11.81
N VAL A 115 1.59 30.72 11.57
CA VAL A 115 1.28 29.71 12.58
C VAL A 115 2.58 29.16 13.18
N PRO A 116 2.80 29.29 14.50
CA PRO A 116 4.00 28.80 15.18
C PRO A 116 4.13 27.27 15.13
N ASP A 117 5.38 26.80 15.11
CA ASP A 117 5.75 25.37 15.15
C ASP A 117 5.11 24.58 16.29
N VAL A 118 4.91 25.21 17.45
CA VAL A 118 4.30 24.58 18.62
C VAL A 118 2.88 24.08 18.29
N ALA A 119 2.09 24.87 17.57
CA ALA A 119 0.73 24.51 17.19
C ALA A 119 0.70 23.35 16.17
N TRP A 120 1.75 23.23 15.34
CA TRP A 120 1.88 22.11 14.42
C TRP A 120 2.31 20.81 15.13
N ARG A 121 3.19 20.90 16.12
CA ARG A 121 3.66 19.72 16.87
C ARG A 121 2.62 19.20 17.85
N ASN A 122 1.88 20.10 18.48
CA ASN A 122 0.85 19.76 19.45
C ASN A 122 -0.47 20.49 19.12
N PRO A 123 -1.29 19.97 18.20
CA PRO A 123 -2.51 20.64 17.76
C PRO A 123 -3.65 20.59 18.81
N SER A 124 -3.54 19.74 19.82
CA SER A 124 -4.50 19.58 20.91
C SER A 124 -3.75 19.37 22.23
N PRO A 125 -3.21 20.44 22.82
CA PRO A 125 -2.52 20.39 24.10
C PRO A 125 -3.41 19.95 25.25
#